data_AF-A0A143BSP0-F1
#
_entry.id   AF-A0A143BSP0-F1
#
_cell.length_a   1.000
_cell.length_b   1.000
_cell.length_c   1.000
_cell.angle_alpha   90.00
_cell.angle_beta   90.00
_cell.angle_gamma   90.00
#
_symmetry.space_group_name_H-M   'P 1'
#
loop_
_entity.id
_entity.type
_entity.pdbx_description
1 polymer ?
#
loop_
_entity_poly.entity_id
_entity_poly.type
_entity_poly.pdbx_seq_one_letter_code
_entity_poly.pdbx_strand_id
1 'polypeptide(L)'
;MLSPAVHVDLHRVWESARQVIERVQPVPVDWACRVSDLSRELLPGWAEDWLILERERWDQMRVYALESLAQQCQEADQYLPALQAAVAAMNIDPIRETAHRIVIQVHIAEGNVASALKRYHNYRAFLSRELNVAPSSQMTQLVRNLTTTQL
;
A
#
# COMPACT_ATOMS: atom_id res chain seq x y z
N MET A 1 -34.46 -14.86 -3.50
CA MET A 1 -33.57 -15.82 -2.82
C MET A 1 -32.23 -15.80 -3.53
N LEU A 2 -31.17 -15.34 -2.86
CA LEU A 2 -29.82 -15.33 -3.43
C LEU A 2 -29.28 -16.78 -3.48
N SER A 3 -28.61 -17.12 -4.57
CA SER A 3 -28.09 -18.46 -4.87
C SER A 3 -27.03 -18.93 -3.83
N PRO A 4 -26.95 -20.22 -3.48
CA PRO A 4 -25.94 -20.77 -2.55
C PRO A 4 -24.49 -20.69 -3.06
N ALA A 5 -24.28 -20.25 -4.31
CA ALA A 5 -22.99 -20.19 -4.97
C ALA A 5 -22.34 -18.79 -4.97
N VAL A 6 -22.89 -17.82 -4.25
CA VAL A 6 -22.16 -16.58 -3.92
C VAL A 6 -21.31 -16.86 -2.69
N HIS A 7 -20.21 -17.59 -2.86
CA HIS A 7 -19.15 -17.60 -1.86
C HIS A 7 -18.61 -16.17 -1.76
N VAL A 8 -18.95 -15.52 -0.66
CA VAL A 8 -18.69 -14.12 -0.41
C VAL A 8 -17.17 -13.88 -0.47
N ASP A 9 -16.73 -13.23 -1.56
CA ASP A 9 -15.35 -12.81 -1.83
C ASP A 9 -14.75 -12.06 -0.61
N LEU A 10 -15.58 -11.34 0.16
CA LEU A 10 -15.20 -10.66 1.41
C LEU A 10 -14.51 -11.58 2.43
N HIS A 11 -14.98 -12.83 2.63
CA HIS A 11 -14.42 -13.70 3.67
C HIS A 11 -13.01 -14.19 3.31
N ARG A 12 -12.78 -14.53 2.04
CA ARG A 12 -11.46 -14.93 1.53
C ARG A 12 -10.47 -13.76 1.61
N VAL A 13 -10.94 -12.55 1.30
CA VAL A 13 -10.08 -11.37 1.31
C VAL A 13 -9.83 -10.88 2.75
N TRP A 14 -10.80 -10.96 3.66
CA TRP A 14 -10.59 -10.73 5.10
C TRP A 14 -9.61 -11.71 5.72
N GLU A 15 -9.71 -13.00 5.37
CA GLU A 15 -8.78 -14.01 5.84
C GLU A 15 -7.35 -13.78 5.31
N SER A 16 -7.24 -13.35 4.05
CA SER A 16 -5.97 -12.96 3.44
C SER A 16 -5.37 -11.72 4.10
N ALA A 17 -6.19 -10.69 4.37
CA ALA A 17 -5.77 -9.49 5.09
C ALA A 17 -5.28 -9.84 6.51
N ARG A 18 -6.03 -10.68 7.22
CA ARG A 18 -5.66 -11.15 8.57
C ARG A 18 -4.33 -11.89 8.56
N GLN A 19 -4.13 -12.84 7.65
CA GLN A 19 -2.89 -13.62 7.55
C GLN A 19 -1.66 -12.73 7.29
N VAL A 20 -1.83 -11.67 6.49
CA VAL A 20 -0.75 -10.72 6.21
C VAL A 20 -0.46 -9.82 7.41
N ILE A 21 -1.49 -9.36 8.13
CA ILE A 21 -1.36 -8.55 9.35
C ILE A 21 -0.70 -9.36 10.48
N GLU A 22 -1.08 -10.62 10.65
CA GLU A 22 -0.56 -11.50 11.69
C GLU A 22 0.90 -11.97 11.43
N ARG A 23 1.53 -11.55 10.31
CA ARG A 23 2.91 -11.90 9.91
C ARG A 23 3.20 -13.41 9.98
N VAL A 24 2.22 -14.24 9.66
CA VAL A 24 2.27 -15.68 9.97
C VAL A 24 3.14 -16.47 8.99
N GLN A 25 3.53 -15.91 7.84
CA GLN A 25 4.25 -16.64 6.79
C GLN A 25 5.30 -15.77 6.06
N PRO A 26 6.37 -16.38 5.51
CA PRO A 26 7.29 -15.70 4.60
C PRO A 26 6.57 -15.20 3.34
N VAL A 27 7.23 -14.32 2.57
CA VAL A 27 6.65 -13.67 1.38
C VAL A 27 5.96 -14.72 0.48
N PRO A 28 4.64 -14.59 0.25
CA PRO A 28 3.90 -15.61 -0.47
C PRO A 28 4.30 -15.71 -1.95
N VAL A 29 4.41 -16.93 -2.47
CA VAL A 29 4.65 -17.18 -3.91
C VAL A 29 3.53 -16.58 -4.79
N ASP A 30 2.34 -16.40 -4.23
CA ASP A 30 1.14 -15.86 -4.89
C ASP A 30 0.90 -14.36 -4.64
N TRP A 31 1.94 -13.60 -4.30
CA TRP A 31 1.85 -12.17 -3.99
C TRP A 31 1.04 -11.37 -5.03
N ALA A 32 1.15 -11.69 -6.32
CA ALA A 32 0.43 -10.99 -7.38
C ALA A 32 -1.09 -11.20 -7.29
N CYS A 33 -1.52 -12.42 -6.98
CA CYS A 33 -2.92 -12.74 -6.73
C CYS A 33 -3.41 -11.98 -5.49
N ARG A 34 -2.61 -11.94 -4.42
CA ARG A 34 -2.95 -11.20 -3.19
C ARG A 34 -3.10 -9.70 -3.43
N VAL A 35 -2.18 -9.08 -4.18
CA VAL A 35 -2.30 -7.67 -4.56
C VAL A 35 -3.55 -7.45 -5.41
N SER A 36 -3.84 -8.34 -6.37
CA SER A 36 -5.04 -8.25 -7.21
C SER A 36 -6.33 -8.33 -6.38
N ASP A 37 -6.42 -9.28 -5.47
CA ASP A 37 -7.60 -9.48 -4.62
C ASP A 37 -7.79 -8.29 -3.66
N LEU A 38 -6.72 -7.80 -3.03
CA LEU A 38 -6.75 -6.63 -2.14
C LEU A 38 -7.00 -5.31 -2.89
N SER A 39 -6.76 -5.23 -4.19
CA SER A 39 -7.02 -4.02 -4.98
C SER A 39 -8.50 -3.83 -5.33
N ARG A 40 -9.36 -4.84 -5.13
CA ARG A 40 -10.77 -4.79 -5.51
C ARG A 40 -11.60 -3.97 -4.52
N GLU A 41 -12.49 -3.13 -5.04
CA GLU A 41 -13.49 -2.41 -4.26
C GLU A 41 -14.63 -3.35 -3.83
N LEU A 42 -15.23 -3.08 -2.67
CA LEU A 42 -16.39 -3.84 -2.20
C LEU A 42 -17.66 -3.47 -2.97
N LEU A 43 -18.23 -4.45 -3.69
CA LEU A 43 -19.50 -4.34 -4.42
C LEU A 43 -19.57 -3.11 -5.36
N PRO A 44 -18.64 -2.98 -6.33
CA PRO A 44 -18.62 -1.83 -7.23
C PRO A 44 -19.93 -1.74 -8.02
N GLY A 45 -20.46 -0.53 -8.17
CA GLY A 45 -21.74 -0.26 -8.86
C GLY A 45 -22.98 -0.24 -7.96
N TRP A 46 -22.84 -0.53 -6.67
CA TRP A 46 -23.91 -0.40 -5.68
C TRP A 46 -23.73 0.89 -4.87
N ALA A 47 -24.81 1.64 -4.61
CA ALA A 47 -24.77 2.97 -4.00
C ALA A 47 -25.68 3.11 -2.77
N GLU A 48 -25.90 2.02 -2.04
CA GLU A 48 -26.74 2.01 -0.84
C GLU A 48 -25.99 2.66 0.34
N ASP A 49 -26.67 3.49 1.15
CA ASP A 49 -26.01 4.29 2.20
C ASP A 49 -25.25 3.43 3.23
N TRP A 50 -25.74 2.23 3.55
CA TRP A 50 -25.06 1.31 4.46
C TRP A 50 -23.73 0.78 3.90
N LEU A 51 -23.54 0.80 2.58
CA LEU A 51 -22.29 0.38 1.94
C LEU A 51 -21.16 1.39 2.11
N ILE A 52 -21.46 2.66 2.40
CA ILE A 52 -20.44 3.70 2.55
C ILE A 52 -19.48 3.34 3.68
N LEU A 53 -20.04 3.03 4.86
CA LEU A 53 -19.25 2.66 6.03
C LEU A 53 -18.51 1.33 5.84
N GLU A 54 -19.14 0.35 5.19
CA GLU A 54 -18.50 -0.95 4.93
C GLU A 54 -17.38 -0.85 3.89
N ARG A 55 -17.51 0.00 2.88
CA ARG A 55 -16.43 0.33 1.94
C ARG A 55 -15.28 1.04 2.64
N GLU A 56 -15.56 1.99 3.53
CA GLU A 56 -14.51 2.67 4.28
C GLU A 56 -13.72 1.68 5.18
N ARG A 57 -14.44 0.80 5.89
CA ARG A 57 -13.81 -0.27 6.70
C ARG A 57 -12.99 -1.23 5.84
N TRP A 58 -13.53 -1.62 4.70
CA TRP A 58 -12.87 -2.47 3.72
C TRP A 58 -11.58 -1.81 3.20
N ASP A 59 -11.65 -0.52 2.86
CA ASP A 59 -10.53 0.29 2.37
C ASP A 59 -9.41 0.40 3.39
N GLN A 60 -9.74 0.67 4.65
CA GLN A 60 -8.76 0.69 5.73
C GLN A 60 -8.06 -0.67 5.85
N MET A 61 -8.82 -1.77 5.90
CA MET A 61 -8.27 -3.11 6.07
C MET A 61 -7.34 -3.51 4.92
N ARG A 62 -7.75 -3.28 3.66
CA ARG A 62 -6.96 -3.65 2.49
C ARG A 62 -5.70 -2.79 2.35
N VAL A 63 -5.74 -1.51 2.74
CA VAL A 63 -4.55 -0.66 2.83
C VAL A 63 -3.56 -1.25 3.82
N TYR A 64 -3.98 -1.57 5.05
CA TYR A 64 -3.10 -2.17 6.05
C TYR A 64 -2.48 -3.50 5.59
N ALA A 65 -3.26 -4.34 4.92
CA ALA A 65 -2.78 -5.60 4.37
C ALA A 65 -1.74 -5.38 3.25
N LEU A 66 -1.99 -4.46 2.32
CA LEU A 66 -1.07 -4.13 1.24
C LEU A 66 0.23 -3.52 1.75
N GLU A 67 0.18 -2.65 2.77
CA GLU A 67 1.37 -2.10 3.41
C GLU A 67 2.21 -3.19 4.09
N SER A 68 1.54 -4.11 4.78
CA SER A 68 2.19 -5.22 5.46
C SER A 68 2.84 -6.17 4.46
N LEU A 69 2.18 -6.48 3.34
CA LEU A 69 2.76 -7.26 2.24
C LEU A 69 3.96 -6.52 1.62
N ALA A 70 3.82 -5.22 1.36
CA ALA A 70 4.88 -4.41 0.78
C ALA A 70 6.13 -4.39 1.68
N GLN A 71 5.94 -4.25 2.99
CA GLN A 71 7.00 -4.28 3.98
C GLN A 71 7.70 -5.64 4.05
N GLN A 72 6.94 -6.75 4.06
CA GLN A 72 7.50 -8.11 4.04
C GLN A 72 8.33 -8.37 2.78
N CYS A 73 7.83 -7.96 1.61
CA CYS A 73 8.56 -8.08 0.35
C CYS A 73 9.84 -7.24 0.36
N GLN A 74 9.78 -6.01 0.87
CA GLN A 74 10.93 -5.11 0.97
C GLN A 74 12.00 -5.68 1.91
N GLU A 75 11.62 -6.20 3.07
CA GLU A 75 12.53 -6.85 4.03
C GLU A 75 13.20 -8.12 3.46
N ALA A 76 12.56 -8.76 2.47
CA ALA A 76 13.09 -9.92 1.76
C ALA A 76 13.83 -9.56 0.45
N ASP A 77 14.14 -8.28 0.21
CA ASP A 77 14.75 -7.75 -1.02
C ASP A 77 13.97 -8.08 -2.32
N GLN A 78 12.67 -8.35 -2.19
CA GLN A 78 11.78 -8.56 -3.32
C GLN A 78 11.14 -7.23 -3.75
N TYR A 79 11.87 -6.46 -4.55
CA TYR A 79 11.52 -5.08 -4.89
C TYR A 79 10.27 -4.93 -5.75
N LEU A 80 10.10 -5.74 -6.79
CA LEU A 80 8.92 -5.70 -7.65
C LEU A 80 7.61 -5.93 -6.86
N PRO A 81 7.45 -7.00 -6.06
CA PRO A 81 6.23 -7.21 -5.29
C PRO A 81 6.04 -6.15 -4.20
N ALA A 82 7.11 -5.63 -3.59
CA ALA A 82 7.02 -4.51 -2.65
C ALA A 82 6.43 -3.26 -3.32
N LEU A 83 6.92 -2.91 -4.51
CA LEU A 83 6.41 -1.78 -5.29
C LEU A 83 4.94 -1.97 -5.68
N GLN A 84 4.56 -3.14 -6.19
CA GLN A 84 3.19 -3.38 -6.63
C GLN A 84 2.19 -3.32 -5.47
N ALA A 85 2.54 -3.88 -4.32
CA ALA A 85 1.69 -3.81 -3.12
C ALA A 85 1.59 -2.36 -2.58
N ALA A 86 2.71 -1.63 -2.50
CA ALA A 86 2.70 -0.23 -2.06
C ALA A 86 1.91 0.67 -3.02
N VAL A 87 2.03 0.47 -4.34
CA VAL A 87 1.27 1.23 -5.33
C VAL A 87 -0.21 0.95 -5.24
N ALA A 88 -0.61 -0.31 -5.02
CA ALA A 88 -2.00 -0.66 -4.78
C ALA A 88 -2.55 0.04 -3.52
N ALA A 89 -1.79 0.09 -2.43
CA ALA A 89 -2.19 0.81 -1.22
C ALA A 89 -2.41 2.31 -1.49
N MET A 90 -1.51 2.95 -2.25
CA MET A 90 -1.64 4.37 -2.63
C MET A 90 -2.84 4.66 -3.53
N ASN A 91 -3.27 3.70 -4.36
CA ASN A 91 -4.44 3.87 -5.20
C ASN A 91 -5.75 3.85 -4.39
N ILE A 92 -5.73 3.21 -3.22
CA ILE A 92 -6.85 3.15 -2.29
C ILE A 92 -6.81 4.36 -1.35
N ASP A 93 -5.64 4.64 -0.78
CA ASP A 93 -5.41 5.78 0.11
C ASP A 93 -4.16 6.57 -0.34
N PRO A 94 -4.35 7.64 -1.12
CA PRO A 94 -3.23 8.46 -1.64
C PRO A 94 -2.42 9.18 -0.57
N ILE A 95 -2.97 9.43 0.63
CA ILE A 95 -2.28 10.14 1.72
C ILE A 95 -1.47 9.20 2.62
N ARG A 96 -1.51 7.88 2.36
CA ARG A 96 -0.88 6.86 3.19
C ARG A 96 0.66 6.88 3.09
N GLU A 97 1.31 7.59 4.02
CA GLU A 97 2.76 7.84 3.95
C GLU A 97 3.63 6.58 3.96
N THR A 98 3.25 5.54 4.69
CA THR A 98 4.03 4.30 4.79
C THR A 98 4.20 3.64 3.42
N ALA A 99 3.13 3.56 2.60
CA ALA A 99 3.22 3.08 1.22
C ALA A 99 4.17 3.93 0.35
N HIS A 100 4.10 5.25 0.42
CA HIS A 100 5.05 6.13 -0.30
C HIS A 100 6.50 5.90 0.14
N ARG A 101 6.72 5.68 1.43
CA ARG A 101 8.06 5.46 2.00
C ARG A 101 8.68 4.16 1.49
N ILE A 102 7.89 3.09 1.39
CA ILE A 102 8.34 1.82 0.83
C ILE A 102 8.78 1.99 -0.63
N VAL A 103 8.00 2.68 -1.46
CA VAL A 103 8.37 2.96 -2.87
C VAL A 103 9.71 3.70 -2.96
N ILE A 104 9.92 4.72 -2.12
CA ILE A 104 11.16 5.48 -2.09
C ILE A 104 12.32 4.61 -1.62
N GLN A 105 12.13 3.80 -0.57
CA GLN A 105 13.13 2.85 -0.07
C GLN A 105 13.53 1.81 -1.11
N VAL A 106 12.59 1.27 -1.87
CA VAL A 106 12.88 0.33 -2.96
C VAL A 106 13.72 1.01 -4.03
N HIS A 107 13.36 2.22 -4.47
CA HIS A 107 14.17 2.95 -5.44
C HIS A 107 15.59 3.24 -4.94
N ILE A 108 15.76 3.51 -3.65
CA ILE A 108 17.10 3.67 -3.04
C ILE A 108 17.87 2.36 -3.10
N ALA A 109 17.25 1.24 -2.72
CA ALA A 109 17.88 -0.09 -2.71
C ALA A 109 18.32 -0.54 -4.11
N GLU A 110 17.56 -0.20 -5.15
CA GLU A 110 17.92 -0.44 -6.55
C GLU A 110 18.96 0.56 -7.12
N GLY A 111 19.42 1.54 -6.33
CA GLY A 111 20.33 2.59 -6.79
C GLY A 111 19.67 3.69 -7.63
N ASN A 112 18.35 3.66 -7.78
CA ASN A 112 17.54 4.61 -8.54
C ASN A 112 17.24 5.90 -7.75
N VAL A 113 18.28 6.58 -7.28
CA VAL A 113 18.18 7.77 -6.40
C VAL A 113 17.33 8.89 -7.01
N ALA A 114 17.45 9.13 -8.32
CA ALA A 114 16.64 10.15 -9.01
C ALA A 114 15.14 9.86 -8.92
N SER A 115 14.74 8.59 -9.05
CA SER A 115 13.35 8.15 -8.91
C SER A 115 12.86 8.32 -7.47
N ALA A 116 13.69 7.99 -6.49
CA ALA A 116 13.41 8.20 -5.06
C ALA A 116 13.13 9.68 -4.74
N LEU A 117 14.01 10.59 -5.20
CA LEU A 117 13.86 12.03 -5.01
C LEU A 117 12.62 12.58 -5.71
N LYS A 118 12.39 12.20 -6.97
CA LYS A 118 11.19 12.59 -7.72
C LYS A 118 9.92 12.17 -6.98
N ARG A 119 9.88 10.95 -6.44
CA ARG A 119 8.72 10.44 -5.70
C ARG A 119 8.47 11.25 -4.43
N TYR A 120 9.51 11.54 -3.66
CA TYR A 120 9.41 12.39 -2.46
C TYR A 120 8.88 13.79 -2.78
N HIS A 121 9.42 14.45 -3.80
CA HIS A 121 8.98 15.80 -4.17
C HIS A 121 7.51 15.83 -4.59
N ASN A 122 7.08 14.86 -5.39
CA ASN A 122 5.68 14.73 -5.80
C ASN A 122 4.76 14.51 -4.59
N TYR A 123 5.15 13.63 -3.67
CA TYR A 123 4.36 13.36 -2.47
C TYR A 123 4.29 14.57 -1.53
N ARG A 124 5.41 15.27 -1.31
CA ARG A 124 5.44 16.50 -0.53
C ARG A 124 4.54 17.58 -1.13
N ALA A 125 4.57 17.76 -2.46
CA ALA A 125 3.72 18.71 -3.15
C ALA A 125 2.24 18.33 -3.03
N PHE A 126 1.92 17.04 -3.13
CA PHE A 126 0.57 16.51 -2.93
C PHE A 126 0.05 16.81 -1.52
N LEU A 127 0.77 16.43 -0.45
CA LEU A 127 0.36 16.70 0.93
C LEU A 127 0.18 18.19 1.22
N SER A 128 1.09 19.02 0.71
CA SER A 128 0.99 20.47 0.88
C SER A 128 -0.27 21.03 0.21
N ARG A 129 -0.67 20.49 -0.95
CA ARG A 129 -1.84 20.96 -1.69
C ARG A 129 -3.15 20.47 -1.08
N GLU A 130 -3.24 19.19 -0.74
CA GLU A 130 -4.50 18.59 -0.29
C GLU A 130 -4.77 18.82 1.21
N LEU A 131 -3.72 18.82 2.04
CA LEU A 131 -3.85 18.80 3.49
C LEU A 131 -3.12 19.97 4.19
N ASN A 132 -2.36 20.78 3.45
CA ASN A 132 -1.51 21.85 3.99
C ASN A 132 -0.54 21.35 5.09
N VAL A 133 -0.02 20.13 4.91
CA VAL A 133 0.98 19.51 5.81
C VAL A 133 2.24 19.11 5.04
N ALA A 134 3.32 18.91 5.79
CA ALA A 134 4.57 18.34 5.27
C ALA A 134 4.64 16.82 5.54
N PRO A 135 5.47 16.07 4.78
CA PRO A 135 5.80 14.70 5.13
C PRO A 135 6.43 14.60 6.52
N SER A 136 6.35 13.43 7.14
CA SER A 136 6.92 13.21 8.47
C SER A 136 8.44 13.40 8.51
N SER A 137 8.97 13.48 9.73
CA SER A 137 10.42 13.48 9.97
C SER A 137 11.09 12.21 9.44
N GLN A 138 10.45 11.04 9.59
CA GLN A 138 10.96 9.76 9.10
C GLN A 138 11.12 9.77 7.57
N MET A 139 10.12 10.27 6.85
CA MET A 139 10.18 10.43 5.40
C MET A 139 11.27 11.43 4.98
N THR A 140 11.33 12.57 5.66
CA THR A 140 12.27 13.65 5.34
C THR A 140 13.73 13.23 5.60
N GLN A 141 13.98 12.48 6.67
CA GLN A 141 15.31 11.95 7.00
C GLN A 141 15.81 10.95 5.97
N LEU A 142 14.91 10.09 5.46
CA LEU A 142 15.24 9.11 4.42
C LEU A 142 15.89 9.77 3.20
N VAL A 143 15.31 10.87 2.73
CA VAL A 143 15.81 11.62 1.56
C VAL A 143 17.05 12.44 1.88
N ARG A 144 17.10 13.04 3.07
CA ARG A 144 18.27 13.82 3.51
C ARG A 144 19.55 12.98 3.45
N ASN A 145 19.49 11.73 3.90
CA ASN A 145 20.63 10.83 3.91
C ASN A 145 21.21 10.60 2.51
N LEU A 146 20.37 10.57 1.46
CA LEU A 146 20.81 10.41 0.07
C LEU A 146 21.61 11.61 -0.42
N THR A 147 21.17 12.82 -0.07
CA THR A 147 21.83 14.06 -0.49
C THR A 147 23.15 14.31 0.24
N THR A 148 23.31 13.77 1.44
CA THR A 148 24.54 13.91 2.24
C THR A 148 25.62 12.91 1.82
N THR A 149 25.27 11.72 1.33
CA THR A 149 26.24 10.70 0.87
C THR A 149 26.88 11.01 -0.49
N GLN A 150 26.43 12.06 -1.20
CA GLN A 150 26.96 12.48 -2.51
C GLN A 150 27.90 13.70 -2.47
N LEU A 151 28.38 14.11 -1.28
CA LEU A 151 29.39 15.16 -1.08
C LEU A 151 30.60 14.60 -0.32
#